data_AF-A0A936EY42-F1
#
_entry.id   AF-A0A936EY42-F1
#
_cell.length_a   1.000
_cell.length_b   1.000
_cell.length_c   1.000
_cell.angle_alpha   90.00
_cell.angle_beta   90.00
_cell.angle_gamma   90.00
#
_symmetry.space_group_name_H-M   'P 1'
#
loop_
_entity.id
_entity.type
_entity.pdbx_description
1 polymer ?
#
loop_
_entity_poly.entity_id
_entity_poly.type
_entity_poly.pdbx_seq_one_letter_code
_entity_poly.pdbx_strand_id
1 'polypeptide(L)'
;MTTASHPACDLPGLPRDEQGPVFSAPWQAQAFALALALHERGAFSWTDWAAALSDAIRRAQAAGDPDHGDTYYRHWLDALETLVISRGLADADRLHALEHAWEAAAERTSHGQPIELSNAEKALAD
;
A
#
# COMPACT_ATOMS: atom_id res chain seq x y z
N MET A 1 15.87 -8.51 -30.25
CA MET A 1 15.76 -8.29 -28.79
C MET A 1 14.29 -8.14 -28.49
N THR A 2 13.68 -9.15 -27.88
CA THR A 2 12.27 -9.13 -27.47
C THR A 2 12.19 -8.35 -26.16
N THR A 3 11.74 -7.11 -26.21
CA THR A 3 11.33 -6.37 -25.01
C THR A 3 10.07 -7.05 -24.50
N ALA A 4 10.19 -7.81 -23.41
CA ALA A 4 9.02 -8.28 -22.68
C ALA A 4 8.26 -7.05 -22.19
N SER A 5 7.00 -6.91 -22.61
CA SER A 5 6.09 -5.92 -22.04
C SER A 5 5.96 -6.20 -20.55
N HIS A 6 6.50 -5.35 -19.70
CA HIS A 6 6.40 -5.52 -18.26
C HIS A 6 4.96 -5.17 -17.84
N PRO A 7 4.27 -5.99 -17.04
CA PRO A 7 2.88 -5.71 -16.62
C PRO A 7 2.73 -4.38 -15.87
N ALA A 8 3.84 -3.85 -15.34
CA ALA A 8 3.90 -2.53 -14.73
C ALA A 8 3.69 -1.36 -15.72
N CYS A 9 3.83 -1.55 -17.04
CA CYS A 9 3.70 -0.49 -18.05
C CYS A 9 2.26 0.02 -18.24
N ASP A 10 1.25 -0.81 -17.98
CA ASP A 10 -0.17 -0.48 -18.24
C ASP A 10 -0.89 0.14 -17.04
N LEU A 11 -0.18 0.48 -15.97
CA LEU A 11 -0.78 1.04 -14.75
C LEU A 11 -0.91 2.56 -14.82
N PRO A 12 -2.12 3.12 -14.88
CA PRO A 12 -2.29 4.58 -14.91
C PRO A 12 -1.86 5.19 -13.56
N GLY A 13 -1.05 6.26 -13.61
CA GLY A 13 -0.69 7.08 -12.44
C GLY A 13 0.65 6.75 -11.75
N LEU A 14 1.34 5.67 -12.12
CA LEU A 14 2.61 5.31 -11.48
C LEU A 14 3.74 6.28 -11.89
N PRO A 15 4.48 6.90 -10.95
CA PRO A 15 5.68 7.66 -11.27
C PRO A 15 6.72 6.74 -11.93
N ARG A 16 7.25 7.12 -13.10
CA ARG A 16 8.17 6.30 -13.90
C ARG A 16 9.34 7.12 -14.45
N ASP A 17 10.47 6.46 -14.61
CA ASP A 17 11.61 6.91 -15.43
C ASP A 17 11.83 5.96 -16.63
N GLU A 18 12.96 6.11 -17.34
CA GLU A 18 13.32 5.28 -18.51
C GLU A 18 13.53 3.78 -18.17
N GLN A 19 13.68 3.43 -16.89
CA GLN A 19 13.96 2.07 -16.42
C GLN A 19 12.76 1.44 -15.69
N GLY A 20 11.76 2.20 -15.25
CA GLY A 20 10.54 1.67 -14.66
C GLY A 20 9.94 2.55 -13.56
N PRO A 21 9.15 1.96 -12.64
CA PRO A 21 8.57 2.68 -11.50
C PRO A 21 9.66 3.24 -10.59
N VAL A 22 9.55 4.52 -10.26
CA VAL A 22 10.46 5.17 -9.29
C VAL A 22 9.78 5.20 -7.93
N PHE A 23 10.48 4.68 -6.91
CA PHE A 23 10.03 4.66 -5.52
C PHE A 23 10.96 5.56 -4.69
N SER A 24 10.39 6.49 -3.91
CA SER A 24 11.15 7.34 -2.99
C SER A 24 11.48 6.66 -1.66
N ALA A 25 10.79 5.55 -1.35
CA ALA A 25 11.04 4.76 -0.15
C ALA A 25 10.74 3.26 -0.39
N PRO A 26 11.41 2.33 0.34
CA PRO A 26 11.21 0.89 0.15
C PRO A 26 9.76 0.43 0.33
N TRP A 27 9.01 1.04 1.25
CA TRP A 27 7.62 0.67 1.52
C TRP A 27 6.70 0.92 0.30
N GLN A 28 7.03 1.89 -0.57
CA GLN A 28 6.24 2.18 -1.76
C GLN A 28 6.32 1.03 -2.77
N ALA A 29 7.51 0.44 -2.92
CA ALA A 29 7.72 -0.74 -3.76
C ALA A 29 6.99 -1.96 -3.19
N GLN A 30 6.95 -2.10 -1.86
CA GLN A 30 6.22 -3.19 -1.19
C GLN A 30 4.72 -3.05 -1.37
N ALA A 31 4.16 -1.85 -1.17
CA ALA A 31 2.76 -1.57 -1.45
C ALA A 31 2.43 -1.92 -2.91
N PHE A 32 3.23 -1.40 -3.86
CA PHE A 32 3.11 -1.72 -5.28
C PHE A 32 3.01 -3.23 -5.56
N ALA A 33 3.98 -3.99 -5.03
CA ALA A 33 4.02 -5.44 -5.19
C ALA A 33 2.78 -6.12 -4.60
N LEU A 34 2.26 -5.64 -3.46
CA LEU A 34 1.05 -6.20 -2.84
C LEU A 34 -0.19 -6.01 -3.71
N ALA A 35 -0.46 -4.80 -4.25
CA ALA A 35 -1.63 -4.65 -5.11
C ALA A 35 -1.48 -5.44 -6.42
N LEU A 36 -0.28 -5.50 -7.00
CA LEU A 36 -0.05 -6.32 -8.19
C LEU A 36 -0.33 -7.80 -7.90
N ALA A 37 0.21 -8.35 -6.81
CA ALA A 37 -0.02 -9.74 -6.43
C ALA A 37 -1.50 -10.03 -6.14
N LEU A 38 -2.23 -9.11 -5.51
CA LEU A 38 -3.67 -9.25 -5.25
C LEU A 38 -4.48 -9.21 -6.55
N HIS A 39 -4.14 -8.30 -7.47
CA HIS A 39 -4.76 -8.23 -8.79
C HIS A 39 -4.50 -9.51 -9.60
N GLU A 40 -3.27 -10.00 -9.65
CA GLU A 40 -2.91 -11.25 -10.35
C GLU A 40 -3.66 -12.47 -9.81
N ARG A 41 -4.03 -12.43 -8.52
CA ARG A 41 -4.86 -13.45 -7.87
C ARG A 41 -6.37 -13.23 -8.06
N GLY A 42 -6.78 -12.19 -8.78
CA GLY A 42 -8.18 -11.87 -9.06
C GLY A 42 -8.95 -11.30 -7.88
N ALA A 43 -8.27 -10.75 -6.86
CA ALA A 43 -8.92 -10.13 -5.70
C ALA A 43 -9.77 -8.90 -6.10
N PHE A 44 -9.35 -8.19 -7.14
CA PHE A 44 -10.02 -7.05 -7.73
C PHE A 44 -9.53 -6.84 -9.17
N SER A 45 -10.28 -6.10 -9.98
CA SER A 45 -9.87 -5.69 -11.33
C SER A 45 -9.09 -4.37 -11.30
N TRP A 46 -8.34 -4.07 -12.37
CA TRP A 46 -7.75 -2.74 -12.56
C TRP A 46 -8.77 -1.61 -12.59
N THR A 47 -10.01 -1.87 -13.02
CA THR A 47 -11.10 -0.88 -12.98
C THR A 47 -11.51 -0.56 -11.54
N ASP A 48 -11.64 -1.59 -10.70
CA ASP A 48 -11.92 -1.40 -9.27
C ASP A 48 -10.79 -0.64 -8.58
N TRP A 49 -9.54 -0.99 -8.90
CA TRP A 49 -8.35 -0.31 -8.42
C TRP A 49 -8.34 1.18 -8.79
N ALA A 50 -8.56 1.51 -10.07
CA ALA A 50 -8.56 2.90 -10.54
C ALA A 50 -9.67 3.73 -9.89
N ALA A 51 -10.84 3.13 -9.65
CA ALA A 51 -11.93 3.77 -8.92
C ALA A 51 -11.55 4.06 -7.46
N ALA A 52 -11.05 3.06 -6.73
CA ALA A 52 -10.62 3.20 -5.34
C ALA A 52 -9.52 4.25 -5.17
N LEU A 53 -8.50 4.24 -6.05
CA LEU A 53 -7.43 5.22 -6.03
C LEU A 53 -7.93 6.64 -6.30
N SER A 54 -8.85 6.79 -7.25
CA SER A 54 -9.44 8.09 -7.56
C SER A 54 -10.28 8.62 -6.38
N ASP A 55 -11.00 7.76 -5.67
CA ASP A 55 -11.74 8.11 -4.46
C ASP A 55 -10.81 8.51 -3.31
N ALA A 56 -9.72 7.77 -3.09
CA ALA A 56 -8.71 8.09 -2.08
C ALA A 56 -8.09 9.48 -2.32
N ILE A 57 -7.68 9.76 -3.55
CA ILE A 57 -7.12 11.07 -3.94
C ILE A 57 -8.17 12.17 -3.73
N ARG A 58 -9.42 11.98 -4.17
CA ARG A 58 -10.50 12.96 -3.96
C ARG A 58 -10.73 13.25 -2.48
N ARG A 59 -10.76 12.22 -1.63
CA ARG A 59 -10.91 12.38 -0.17
C ARG A 59 -9.76 13.19 0.42
N ALA A 60 -8.52 12.90 0.02
CA ALA A 60 -7.36 13.61 0.51
C ALA A 60 -7.33 15.08 0.07
N GLN A 61 -7.64 15.35 -1.20
CA GLN A 61 -7.76 16.71 -1.71
C GLN A 61 -8.86 17.50 -0.98
N ALA A 62 -10.00 16.86 -0.71
CA ALA A 62 -11.08 17.46 0.09
C ALA A 62 -10.67 17.72 1.56
N ALA A 63 -9.74 16.93 2.10
CA ALA A 63 -9.15 17.13 3.43
C ALA A 63 -8.00 18.17 3.45
N GLY A 64 -7.69 18.80 2.31
CA GLY A 64 -6.70 19.86 2.19
C GLY A 64 -5.29 19.40 1.79
N ASP A 65 -5.14 18.19 1.23
CA ASP A 65 -3.87 17.74 0.66
C ASP A 65 -3.52 18.58 -0.59
N PRO A 66 -2.39 19.32 -0.58
CA PRO A 66 -2.01 20.20 -1.69
C PRO A 66 -1.44 19.46 -2.92
N ASP A 67 -1.40 18.12 -2.90
CA ASP A 67 -1.02 17.27 -4.04
C ASP A 67 0.39 17.58 -4.57
N HIS A 68 1.37 17.54 -3.66
CA HIS A 68 2.79 17.77 -3.99
C HIS A 68 3.50 16.52 -4.54
N GLY A 69 2.78 15.42 -4.78
CA GLY A 69 3.30 14.15 -5.31
C GLY A 69 4.03 13.28 -4.28
N ASP A 70 4.45 13.83 -3.15
CA ASP A 70 5.00 13.10 -2.00
C ASP A 70 3.93 12.28 -1.26
N THR A 71 2.67 12.67 -1.37
CA THR A 71 1.51 11.99 -0.79
C THR A 71 0.89 10.91 -1.69
N TYR A 72 1.36 10.78 -2.94
CA TYR A 72 0.77 9.87 -3.93
C TYR A 72 0.69 8.41 -3.45
N TYR A 73 1.81 7.84 -2.99
CA TYR A 73 1.82 6.46 -2.50
C TYR A 73 1.05 6.28 -1.18
N ARG A 74 0.77 7.36 -0.45
CA ARG A 74 -0.10 7.32 0.72
C ARG A 74 -1.56 7.17 0.30
N HIS A 75 -2.01 7.87 -0.75
CA HIS A 75 -3.32 7.63 -1.37
C HIS A 75 -3.42 6.24 -1.97
N TRP A 76 -2.32 5.74 -2.52
CA TRP A 76 -2.21 4.39 -3.06
C TRP A 76 -2.40 3.32 -1.97
N LEU A 77 -1.81 3.51 -0.78
CA LEU A 77 -2.00 2.63 0.36
C LEU A 77 -3.44 2.68 0.91
N ASP A 78 -4.01 3.88 1.08
CA ASP A 78 -5.41 4.08 1.52
C ASP A 78 -6.41 3.42 0.55
N ALA A 79 -6.16 3.50 -0.76
CA ALA A 79 -6.94 2.80 -1.77
C ALA A 79 -6.82 1.28 -1.64
N LEU A 80 -5.60 0.77 -1.43
CA LEU A 80 -5.36 -0.67 -1.25
C LEU A 80 -6.08 -1.20 0.00
N GLU A 81 -5.93 -0.53 1.14
CA GLU A 81 -6.60 -0.89 2.39
C GLU A 81 -8.13 -0.89 2.23
N THR A 82 -8.69 0.17 1.67
CA THR A 82 -10.12 0.27 1.38
C THR A 82 -10.60 -0.89 0.50
N LEU A 83 -9.83 -1.25 -0.52
CA LEU A 83 -10.18 -2.30 -1.46
C LEU A 83 -10.14 -3.68 -0.79
N VAL A 84 -9.08 -4.01 -0.04
CA VAL A 84 -9.00 -5.32 0.65
C VAL A 84 -10.06 -5.47 1.74
N ILE A 85 -10.40 -4.39 2.44
CA ILE A 85 -11.49 -4.36 3.43
C ILE A 85 -12.84 -4.57 2.74
N SER A 86 -13.13 -3.82 1.67
CA SER A 86 -14.42 -3.94 0.95
C SER A 86 -14.65 -5.31 0.32
N ARG A 87 -13.56 -6.04 0.01
CA ARG A 87 -13.58 -7.40 -0.52
C ARG A 87 -13.57 -8.48 0.58
N GLY A 88 -13.52 -8.10 1.86
CA GLY A 88 -13.46 -9.02 2.99
C GLY A 88 -12.15 -9.81 3.09
N LEU A 89 -11.08 -9.31 2.47
CA LEU A 89 -9.75 -9.91 2.49
C LEU A 89 -8.92 -9.46 3.70
N ALA A 90 -9.30 -8.33 4.30
CA ALA A 90 -8.76 -7.82 5.55
C ALA A 90 -9.88 -7.23 6.41
N ASP A 91 -9.60 -7.12 7.70
CA ASP A 91 -10.48 -6.48 8.67
C ASP A 91 -9.87 -5.15 9.12
N ALA A 92 -10.68 -4.09 9.19
CA ALA A 92 -10.21 -2.74 9.48
C ALA A 92 -9.67 -2.63 10.91
N ASP A 93 -10.39 -3.21 11.88
CA ASP A 93 -9.99 -3.18 13.29
C ASP A 93 -8.67 -3.95 13.49
N ARG A 94 -8.52 -5.07 12.78
CA ARG A 94 -7.29 -5.87 12.80
C ARG A 94 -6.10 -5.14 12.20
N LEU A 95 -6.27 -4.48 11.05
CA LEU A 95 -5.20 -3.68 10.43
C LEU A 95 -4.76 -2.55 11.38
N HIS A 96 -5.71 -1.85 12.00
CA HIS A 96 -5.40 -0.79 12.93
C HIS A 96 -4.73 -1.32 14.21
N ALA A 97 -5.17 -2.47 14.72
CA ALA A 97 -4.52 -3.10 15.87
C ALA A 97 -3.07 -3.51 15.57
N LEU A 98 -2.80 -3.99 14.34
CA LEU A 98 -1.45 -4.30 13.87
C LEU A 98 -0.57 -3.06 13.73
N GLU A 99 -1.11 -1.97 13.19
CA GLU A 99 -0.44 -0.66 13.12
C GLU A 99 0.02 -0.22 14.52
N HIS A 100 -0.89 -0.18 15.49
CA HIS A 100 -0.60 0.18 16.88
C HIS A 100 0.42 -0.77 17.52
N ALA A 101 0.31 -2.07 17.24
CA ALA A 101 1.26 -3.05 17.77
C ALA A 101 2.68 -2.81 17.22
N TRP A 102 2.81 -2.46 15.95
CA TRP A 102 4.11 -2.11 15.35
C TRP A 102 4.68 -0.79 15.88
N GLU A 103 3.83 0.22 16.08
CA GLU A 103 4.23 1.49 16.72
C GLU A 103 4.75 1.24 18.15
N ALA A 104 3.97 0.55 18.97
CA ALA A 104 4.36 0.19 20.34
C ALA A 104 5.64 -0.67 20.36
N ALA A 105 5.80 -1.60 19.41
CA ALA A 105 7.01 -2.38 19.27
C ALA A 105 8.23 -1.51 18.91
N ALA A 106 8.06 -0.52 18.04
CA ALA A 106 9.11 0.42 17.69
C ALA A 106 9.53 1.27 18.90
N GLU A 107 8.57 1.80 19.66
CA GLU A 107 8.83 2.63 20.85
C GLU A 107 9.61 1.91 21.94
N ARG A 108 9.30 0.63 22.18
CA ARG A 108 9.99 -0.18 23.21
C ARG A 108 11.32 -0.76 22.74
N THR A 109 11.64 -0.69 21.44
CA THR A 109 12.86 -1.28 20.87
C THR A 109 14.01 -0.27 20.95
N SER A 110 15.07 -0.65 21.66
CA SER A 110 16.29 0.18 21.71
C SER A 110 16.91 0.33 20.32
N HIS A 111 17.47 1.50 20.03
CA HIS A 111 18.10 1.78 18.74
C HIS A 111 19.15 0.72 18.37
N GLY A 112 19.12 0.28 17.11
CA GLY A 112 20.03 -0.76 16.59
C GLY A 112 19.59 -2.20 16.88
N GLN A 113 18.50 -2.41 17.60
CA GLN A 113 17.87 -3.72 17.74
C GLN A 113 16.72 -3.87 16.72
N PRO A 114 16.44 -5.12 16.26
CA PRO A 114 15.29 -5.38 15.39
C PRO A 114 13.98 -5.12 16.13
N ILE A 115 13.02 -4.51 15.42
CA ILE A 115 11.66 -4.32 15.94
C ILE A 115 10.90 -5.63 15.78
N GLU A 116 10.43 -6.19 16.89
CA GLU A 116 9.68 -7.44 16.88
C GLU A 116 8.36 -7.29 17.64
N LEU A 117 7.28 -7.75 17.02
CA LEU A 117 6.01 -7.97 17.70
C LEU A 117 6.13 -9.11 18.73
N SER A 118 5.44 -8.97 19.85
CA SER A 118 5.22 -10.04 20.83
C SER A 118 4.36 -11.16 20.24
N ASN A 119 4.34 -12.33 20.87
CA ASN A 119 3.52 -13.46 20.38
C ASN A 119 2.02 -13.12 20.35
N ALA A 120 1.53 -12.33 21.30
CA ALA A 120 0.14 -11.88 21.32
C ALA A 120 -0.16 -10.92 20.17
N GLU A 121 0.76 -10.00 19.87
CA GLU A 121 0.65 -9.05 18.75
C GLU A 121 0.78 -9.76 17.39
N LYS A 122 1.66 -10.78 17.29
CA LYS A 122 1.79 -11.61 16.08
C LYS A 122 0.50 -12.38 15.77
N ALA A 123 -0.22 -12.84 16.79
CA ALA A 123 -1.51 -13.50 16.60
C ALA A 123 -2.57 -12.54 16.01
N LEU A 124 -2.37 -11.21 16.09
CA LEU A 124 -3.18 -10.24 15.36
C LEU A 124 -2.90 -10.26 13.85
N ALA A 125 -1.93 -11.02 13.32
CA ALA A 125 -1.70 -11.19 11.89
C ALA A 125 -2.28 -12.50 11.29
N ASP A 126 -2.58 -13.51 12.11
CA ASP A 126 -3.14 -14.83 11.72
C ASP A 126 -4.68 -14.90 11.58
#